data_AF-A0ABD0SW89-F1
#
_entry.id   AF-A0ABD0SW89-F1
#
_cell.length_a   1.000
_cell.length_b   1.000
_cell.length_c   1.000
_cell.angle_alpha   90.00
_cell.angle_beta   90.00
_cell.angle_gamma   90.00
#
_symmetry.space_group_name_H-M   'P 1'
#
loop_
_entity.id
_entity.type
_entity.pdbx_description
1 polymer ?
#
loop_
_entity_poly.entity_id
_entity_poly.type
_entity_poly.pdbx_seq_one_letter_code
_entity_poly.pdbx_strand_id
1 'polypeptide(L)'
;MLFIYTYVTVVLKSSTSKSRVFKLLIMESRNCRKCEICGERKLPKSGVFLAKFPLDPDRCRLWVKATGNKDLVNVPIEKLHQLKYACGAHFVNEYFNAKGNRLVDTAVPTECLAKPPLSDDLLAEFPLHVKSYYDKKSAKKRTSE
;
A
#
# COMPACT_ATOMS: atom_id res chain seq x y z
N MET A 1 -32.79 -37.25 3.57
CA MET A 1 -31.93 -36.09 3.90
C MET A 1 -30.50 -36.57 4.11
N LEU A 2 -29.76 -36.74 3.03
CA LEU A 2 -28.39 -37.25 3.00
C LEU A 2 -27.65 -36.58 1.83
N PHE A 3 -27.24 -35.32 1.99
CA PHE A 3 -26.44 -34.59 0.99
C PHE A 3 -25.54 -33.54 1.65
N ILE A 4 -24.70 -33.94 2.61
CA ILE A 4 -23.71 -33.00 3.18
C ILE A 4 -22.34 -33.58 3.55
N TYR A 5 -22.03 -34.87 3.30
CA TYR A 5 -20.78 -35.48 3.79
C TYR A 5 -20.06 -36.42 2.83
N THR A 6 -19.99 -36.11 1.53
CA THR A 6 -19.32 -36.99 0.53
C THR A 6 -18.26 -36.35 -0.36
N TYR A 7 -17.74 -35.16 -0.05
CA TYR A 7 -16.59 -34.59 -0.78
C TYR A 7 -15.35 -34.37 0.07
N VAL A 8 -15.27 -35.06 1.20
CA VAL A 8 -14.03 -35.24 1.95
C VAL A 8 -13.64 -36.71 1.82
N THR A 9 -12.40 -36.96 1.39
CA THR A 9 -11.74 -38.25 1.12
C THR A 9 -11.98 -38.85 -0.27
N VAL A 10 -10.97 -39.54 -0.82
CA VAL A 10 -10.84 -40.08 -2.19
C VAL A 10 -10.29 -39.02 -3.17
N VAL A 11 -9.00 -38.88 -3.48
CA VAL A 11 -8.02 -39.89 -3.93
C VAL A 11 -6.60 -39.44 -3.56
N LEU A 12 -5.99 -40.13 -2.60
CA LEU A 12 -4.53 -40.25 -2.50
C LEU A 12 -4.11 -41.56 -3.18
N LYS A 13 -2.92 -41.54 -3.79
CA LYS A 13 -2.15 -42.64 -4.42
C LYS A 13 -2.34 -42.80 -5.93
N SER A 14 -1.41 -42.24 -6.70
CA SER A 14 -0.50 -43.04 -7.56
C SER A 14 0.58 -42.18 -8.23
N SER A 15 1.71 -42.85 -8.39
CA SER A 15 3.08 -42.44 -8.71
C SER A 15 3.31 -41.51 -9.91
N THR A 16 4.55 -40.97 -9.90
CA THR A 16 5.28 -40.26 -10.96
C THR A 16 4.75 -38.89 -11.42
N SER A 17 5.62 -37.86 -11.31
CA SER A 17 5.57 -36.60 -12.08
C SER A 17 4.59 -35.49 -11.67
N LYS A 18 4.01 -35.48 -10.46
CA LYS A 18 3.11 -34.38 -10.01
C LYS A 18 3.76 -33.30 -9.13
N SER A 19 5.06 -33.39 -8.88
CA SER A 19 5.78 -32.47 -7.97
C SER A 19 6.16 -31.11 -8.59
N ARG A 20 6.15 -30.96 -9.93
CA ARG A 20 6.50 -29.68 -10.57
C ARG A 20 5.33 -28.71 -10.75
N VAL A 21 4.09 -29.20 -10.87
CA VAL A 21 2.93 -28.34 -11.17
C VAL A 21 2.44 -27.59 -9.93
N PHE A 22 2.36 -28.25 -8.77
CA PHE A 22 1.93 -27.59 -7.52
C PHE A 22 2.99 -26.62 -6.96
N LYS A 23 4.26 -26.82 -7.31
CA LYS A 23 5.36 -25.93 -6.96
C LYS A 23 5.36 -24.62 -7.77
N LEU A 24 4.73 -24.60 -8.94
CA LEU A 24 4.59 -23.39 -9.76
C LEU A 24 3.52 -22.42 -9.22
N LEU A 25 2.48 -22.89 -8.52
CA LEU A 25 1.46 -22.01 -7.94
C LEU A 25 1.89 -21.33 -6.61
N ILE A 26 2.96 -21.79 -5.97
CA ILE A 26 3.40 -21.26 -4.65
C ILE A 26 4.65 -20.36 -4.76
N MET A 27 5.40 -20.39 -5.86
CA MET A 27 6.63 -19.60 -6.01
C MET A 27 6.45 -18.19 -6.62
N GLU A 28 5.24 -17.84 -7.08
CA GLU A 28 4.94 -16.53 -7.67
C GLU A 28 4.52 -15.46 -6.63
N SER A 29 4.55 -15.82 -5.34
CA SER A 29 4.01 -15.05 -4.21
C SER A 29 4.99 -14.07 -3.55
N ARG A 30 6.20 -13.87 -4.06
CA ARG A 30 7.23 -13.10 -3.32
C ARG A 30 7.25 -11.59 -3.52
N ASN A 31 6.47 -11.04 -4.44
CA ASN A 31 6.51 -9.59 -4.72
C ASN A 31 5.14 -8.92 -4.89
N CYS A 32 4.06 -9.54 -4.42
CA CYS A 32 2.75 -8.87 -4.37
C CYS A 32 2.81 -7.70 -3.37
N ARG A 33 2.41 -6.52 -3.83
CA ARG A 33 2.31 -5.32 -2.98
C ARG A 33 0.86 -5.11 -2.60
N LYS A 34 0.61 -4.87 -1.32
CA LYS A 34 -0.73 -4.59 -0.80
C LYS A 34 -1.01 -3.10 -0.88
N CYS A 35 -2.17 -2.72 -1.43
CA CYS A 35 -2.69 -1.38 -1.28
C CYS A 35 -3.23 -1.21 0.14
N GLU A 36 -2.80 -0.19 0.88
CA GLU A 36 -3.30 0.04 2.24
C GLU A 36 -4.72 0.61 2.26
N ILE A 37 -5.16 1.27 1.18
CA ILE A 37 -6.51 1.83 1.06
C ILE A 37 -7.53 0.73 0.77
N CYS A 38 -7.45 0.04 -0.38
CA CYS A 38 -8.41 -1.02 -0.74
C CYS A 38 -8.09 -2.41 -0.17
N GLY A 39 -6.89 -2.63 0.38
CA GLY A 39 -6.48 -3.92 0.93
C GLY A 39 -6.10 -4.99 -0.12
N GLU A 40 -6.31 -4.71 -1.42
CA GLU A 40 -6.01 -5.65 -2.49
C GLU A 40 -4.50 -5.84 -2.68
N ARG A 41 -4.10 -7.08 -2.97
CA ARG A 41 -2.73 -7.42 -3.35
C ARG A 41 -2.60 -7.34 -4.87
N LYS A 42 -1.68 -6.51 -5.35
CA LYS A 42 -1.38 -6.34 -6.77
C LYS A 42 0.00 -6.90 -7.09
N LEU A 43 0.09 -7.64 -8.19
CA LEU A 43 1.35 -8.11 -8.74
C LEU A 43 2.11 -6.95 -9.41
N PRO A 44 3.45 -6.89 -9.34
CA PRO A 44 4.23 -5.83 -9.99
C PRO A 44 4.01 -5.76 -11.51
N LYS A 45 3.73 -6.91 -12.14
CA LYS A 45 3.51 -7.04 -13.59
C LYS A 45 2.07 -6.76 -14.03
N SER A 46 1.18 -6.37 -13.11
CA SER A 46 -0.25 -6.16 -13.41
C SER A 46 -0.54 -4.88 -14.19
N GLY A 47 0.46 -4.03 -14.47
CA GLY A 47 0.25 -2.72 -15.10
C GLY A 47 -0.41 -1.68 -14.20
N VAL A 48 -0.76 -2.05 -12.96
CA VAL A 48 -1.37 -1.15 -11.99
C VAL A 48 -0.30 -0.23 -11.39
N PHE A 49 -0.57 1.07 -11.42
CA PHE A 49 0.27 2.05 -10.74
C PHE A 49 0.16 1.88 -9.22
N LEU A 50 1.32 1.76 -8.54
CA LEU A 50 1.41 1.67 -7.09
C LEU A 50 2.34 2.76 -6.59
N ALA A 51 1.75 3.77 -5.97
CA ALA A 51 2.46 4.87 -5.34
C ALA A 51 2.96 4.46 -3.95
N LYS A 52 4.16 4.91 -3.58
CA LYS A 52 4.68 4.84 -2.22
C LYS A 52 4.14 6.00 -1.40
N PHE A 53 4.02 5.81 -0.09
CA PHE A 53 3.68 6.92 0.81
C PHE A 53 4.74 8.02 0.71
N PRO A 54 4.36 9.30 0.68
CA PRO A 54 5.31 10.39 0.55
C PRO A 54 6.18 10.55 1.80
N LEU A 55 7.41 11.03 1.61
CA LEU A 55 8.32 11.37 2.71
C LEU A 55 8.00 12.72 3.37
N ASP A 56 7.13 13.51 2.75
CA ASP A 56 6.65 14.77 3.31
C ASP A 56 5.59 14.50 4.39
N PRO A 57 5.75 15.00 5.62
CA PRO A 57 4.90 14.68 6.76
C PRO A 57 3.49 15.21 6.58
N ASP A 58 3.33 16.42 6.06
CA ASP A 58 2.03 17.06 5.89
C ASP A 58 1.20 16.27 4.88
N ARG A 59 1.82 15.88 3.76
CA ARG A 59 1.16 15.03 2.77
C ARG A 59 0.97 13.60 3.25
N CYS A 60 1.94 13.02 3.95
CA CYS A 60 1.85 11.67 4.47
C CYS A 60 0.69 11.56 5.48
N ARG A 61 0.48 12.60 6.29
CA ARG A 61 -0.67 12.74 7.20
C ARG A 61 -1.99 12.65 6.43
N LEU A 62 -2.13 13.34 5.30
CA LEU A 62 -3.32 13.28 4.46
C LEU A 62 -3.56 11.88 3.87
N TRP A 63 -2.50 11.19 3.45
CA TRP A 63 -2.60 9.82 2.94
C TRP A 63 -2.99 8.81 4.03
N VAL A 64 -2.40 8.94 5.22
CA VAL A 64 -2.75 8.13 6.39
C VAL A 64 -4.21 8.40 6.79
N LYS A 65 -4.65 9.67 6.77
CA LYS A 65 -6.04 10.07 7.00
C LYS A 65 -6.99 9.33 6.06
N ALA A 66 -6.73 9.38 4.76
CA ALA A 66 -7.55 8.75 3.73
C ALA A 66 -7.58 7.21 3.82
N THR A 67 -6.52 6.60 4.36
CA THR A 67 -6.46 5.14 4.53
C THR A 67 -7.43 4.63 5.60
N GLY A 68 -7.81 5.47 6.57
CA GLY A 68 -8.71 5.05 7.66
C GLY A 68 -8.08 4.00 8.59
N ASN A 69 -6.76 3.80 8.54
CA ASN A 69 -6.06 2.78 9.32
C ASN A 69 -5.25 3.40 10.46
N LYS A 70 -5.74 3.22 11.69
CA LYS A 70 -5.13 3.75 12.91
C LYS A 70 -3.73 3.20 13.17
N ASP A 71 -3.44 1.98 12.71
CA ASP A 71 -2.15 1.34 12.92
C ASP A 71 -1.01 2.09 12.19
N LEU A 72 -1.33 2.82 11.12
CA LEU A 72 -0.35 3.57 10.33
C LEU A 72 0.08 4.88 11.02
N VAL A 73 -0.74 5.42 11.92
CA VAL A 73 -0.43 6.63 12.69
C VAL A 73 0.83 6.43 13.53
N ASN A 74 1.01 5.23 14.07
CA ASN A 74 2.14 4.94 14.95
C ASN A 74 3.43 4.57 14.19
N VAL A 75 3.40 4.60 12.85
CA VAL A 75 4.54 4.19 12.01
C VAL A 75 5.31 5.41 11.51
N PRO A 76 6.65 5.43 11.67
CA PRO A 76 7.49 6.49 11.10
C PRO A 76 7.34 6.61 9.58
N ILE A 77 7.43 7.83 9.07
CA ILE A 77 7.24 8.15 7.64
C ILE A 77 8.20 7.36 6.75
N GLU A 78 9.45 7.17 7.18
CA GLU A 78 10.44 6.42 6.41
C GLU A 78 10.01 4.95 6.22
N LYS A 79 9.44 4.36 7.27
CA LYS A 79 8.91 2.99 7.22
C LYS A 79 7.64 2.92 6.36
N LEU A 80 6.76 3.93 6.45
CA LEU A 80 5.59 4.05 5.57
C LEU A 80 6.02 4.11 4.10
N HIS A 81 6.98 4.98 3.76
CA HIS A 81 7.49 5.13 2.39
C HIS A 81 8.09 3.83 1.83
N GLN A 82 8.76 3.04 2.67
CA GLN A 82 9.41 1.79 2.24
C GLN A 82 8.43 0.62 2.12
N LEU A 83 7.51 0.48 3.09
CA LEU A 83 6.71 -0.73 3.27
C LEU A 83 5.29 -0.61 2.70
N LYS A 84 4.74 0.61 2.62
CA LYS A 84 3.33 0.84 2.35
C LYS A 84 3.11 1.45 0.97
N TYR A 85 2.02 1.04 0.32
CA TYR A 85 1.67 1.43 -1.03
C TYR A 85 0.18 1.78 -1.14
N ALA A 86 -0.14 2.66 -2.09
CA ALA A 86 -1.50 2.98 -2.52
C ALA A 86 -1.60 2.79 -4.04
N CYS A 87 -2.68 2.17 -4.53
CA CYS A 87 -2.86 2.04 -5.97
C CYS A 87 -3.38 3.33 -6.60
N GLY A 88 -3.08 3.51 -7.89
CA GLY A 88 -3.44 4.70 -8.65
C GLY A 88 -4.95 4.95 -8.74
N ALA A 89 -5.78 3.91 -8.56
CA ALA A 89 -7.23 4.01 -8.62
C ALA A 89 -7.84 4.91 -7.51
N HIS A 90 -7.07 5.23 -6.47
CA HIS A 90 -7.50 6.13 -5.39
C HIS A 90 -7.19 7.61 -5.65
N PHE A 91 -6.49 7.90 -6.75
CA PHE A 91 -6.09 9.24 -7.13
C PHE A 91 -6.88 9.69 -8.36
N VAL A 92 -7.26 10.96 -8.37
CA VAL A 92 -7.83 11.59 -9.56
C VAL A 92 -6.80 11.57 -10.69
N ASN A 93 -7.23 11.29 -11.92
CA ASN A 93 -6.35 11.24 -13.10
C ASN A 93 -5.58 12.56 -13.32
N GLU A 94 -6.13 13.69 -12.89
CA GLU A 94 -5.50 15.02 -12.94
C GLU A 94 -4.23 15.14 -12.09
N TYR A 95 -4.12 14.33 -11.03
CA TYR A 95 -2.91 14.28 -10.20
C TYR A 95 -1.77 13.49 -10.84
N PHE A 96 -1.99 12.86 -11.99
CA PHE A 96 -0.95 12.17 -12.73
C PHE A 96 -0.29 13.11 -13.73
N ASN A 97 1.00 12.90 -13.95
CA ASN A 97 1.69 13.56 -15.06
C ASN A 97 1.14 13.07 -16.42
N ALA A 98 1.50 13.77 -17.51
CA ALA A 98 1.09 13.39 -18.87
C ALA A 98 1.45 11.94 -19.28
N LYS A 99 2.40 11.30 -18.59
CA LYS A 99 2.81 9.91 -18.83
C LYS A 99 2.09 8.89 -17.92
N GLY A 100 1.23 9.32 -17.00
CA GLY A 100 0.52 8.46 -16.05
C GLY A 100 1.42 7.71 -15.05
N ASN A 101 2.71 8.05 -14.96
CA ASN A 101 3.71 7.25 -14.25
C ASN A 101 4.24 7.90 -12.97
N ARG A 102 3.79 9.11 -12.65
CA ARG A 102 4.11 9.82 -11.41
C ARG A 102 2.93 10.66 -10.97
N LEU A 103 2.79 10.80 -9.65
CA LEU A 103 1.87 11.72 -9.02
C LEU A 103 2.52 13.09 -8.83
N VAL A 104 1.73 14.15 -8.95
CA VAL A 104 2.14 15.51 -8.58
C VAL A 104 2.31 15.65 -7.07
N ASP A 105 3.01 16.70 -6.64
CA ASP A 105 3.36 16.83 -5.22
C ASP A 105 2.13 17.07 -4.33
N THR A 106 1.03 17.58 -4.88
CA THR A 106 -0.24 17.83 -4.18
C THR A 106 -1.21 16.65 -4.21
N ALA A 107 -0.83 15.52 -4.81
CA ALA A 107 -1.72 14.37 -4.97
C ALA A 107 -2.09 13.74 -3.62
N VAL A 108 -3.39 13.66 -3.34
CA VAL A 108 -3.95 13.01 -2.15
C VAL A 108 -4.99 11.99 -2.62
N PRO A 109 -5.02 10.79 -2.03
CA PRO A 109 -6.04 9.82 -2.36
C PRO A 109 -7.40 10.27 -1.81
N THR A 110 -8.35 10.54 -2.70
CA THR A 110 -9.71 10.96 -2.37
C THR A 110 -10.77 9.99 -2.91
N GLU A 111 -10.39 9.14 -3.87
CA GLU A 111 -11.31 8.26 -4.58
C GLU A 111 -11.35 6.84 -4.00
N CYS A 112 -12.52 6.21 -4.02
CA CYS A 112 -12.71 4.79 -3.68
C CYS A 112 -12.08 4.37 -2.35
N LEU A 113 -12.24 5.17 -1.30
CA LEU A 113 -11.72 4.85 0.02
C LEU A 113 -12.49 3.67 0.63
N ALA A 114 -11.77 2.63 1.07
CA ALA A 114 -12.42 1.44 1.64
C ALA A 114 -12.89 1.64 3.10
N LYS A 115 -12.35 2.64 3.79
CA LYS A 115 -12.66 2.99 5.17
C LYS A 115 -12.94 4.49 5.25
N PRO A 116 -13.76 4.92 6.22
CA PRO A 116 -13.91 6.34 6.50
C PRO A 116 -12.56 6.94 6.91
N PRO A 117 -12.31 8.22 6.57
CA PRO A 117 -11.08 8.89 6.93
C PRO A 117 -10.91 8.97 8.46
N LEU A 118 -9.66 8.95 8.92
CA LEU A 118 -9.36 9.12 10.35
C LEU A 118 -9.73 10.52 10.84
N SER A 119 -10.12 10.62 12.12
CA SER A 119 -10.31 11.92 12.78
C SER A 119 -8.97 12.65 12.95
N ASP A 120 -9.03 13.98 12.96
CA ASP A 120 -7.83 14.81 13.10
C ASP A 120 -7.15 14.65 14.47
N ASP A 121 -7.91 14.29 15.51
CA ASP A 121 -7.41 14.01 16.86
C ASP A 121 -6.40 12.85 16.87
N LEU A 122 -6.69 11.78 16.13
CA LEU A 122 -5.79 10.63 16.00
C LEU A 122 -4.53 10.98 15.21
N LEU A 123 -4.57 12.03 14.40
CA LEU A 123 -3.46 12.49 13.57
C LEU A 123 -2.69 13.65 14.24
N ALA A 124 -3.07 14.07 15.45
CA ALA A 124 -2.44 15.18 16.16
C ALA A 124 -1.00 14.83 16.60
N GLU A 125 -0.77 13.57 16.94
CA GLU A 125 0.55 13.06 17.32
C GLU A 125 1.37 12.55 16.12
N PHE A 126 0.80 12.60 14.91
CA PHE A 126 1.50 12.19 13.70
C PHE A 126 2.39 13.32 13.16
N PRO A 127 3.66 13.03 12.82
CA PRO A 127 4.33 11.73 12.83
C PRO A 127 5.12 11.47 14.13
N LEU A 128 5.05 10.25 14.68
CA LEU A 128 5.67 9.92 15.97
C LEU A 128 7.21 9.89 16.00
N HIS A 129 7.91 10.07 14.89
CA HIS A 129 9.36 10.18 14.91
C HIS A 129 9.89 10.98 13.72
N VAL A 130 10.22 12.24 13.95
CA VAL A 130 10.65 13.19 12.90
C VAL A 130 11.95 13.89 13.26
N LYS A 131 12.80 13.32 14.13
CA LYS A 131 14.04 14.02 14.48
C LYS A 131 14.96 14.18 13.25
N SER A 132 15.03 13.16 12.39
CA SER A 132 15.90 13.17 11.19
C SER A 132 15.32 13.86 9.94
N TYR A 133 13.99 13.98 9.80
CA TYR A 133 13.37 14.66 8.66
C TYR A 133 13.42 16.20 8.82
N TYR A 134 13.19 16.73 10.02
CA TYR A 134 13.31 18.18 10.27
C TYR A 134 14.74 18.71 10.08
N ASP A 135 15.76 17.91 10.43
CA ASP A 135 17.17 18.27 10.22
C ASP A 135 17.50 18.47 8.72
N LYS A 136 16.94 17.62 7.84
CA LYS A 136 17.19 17.68 6.38
C LYS A 136 16.46 18.83 5.69
N LYS A 137 15.24 19.18 6.14
CA LYS A 137 14.47 20.31 5.58
C LYS A 137 15.15 21.65 5.87
N SER A 138 15.73 21.79 7.06
CA SER A 138 16.49 22.97 7.50
C SER A 138 17.82 23.17 6.75
N ALA A 139 18.42 22.07 6.25
CA ALA A 139 19.60 22.12 5.40
C ALA A 139 19.25 22.57 3.96
N LYS A 140 18.10 22.14 3.43
CA LYS A 140 17.68 22.44 2.05
C LYS A 140 17.18 23.87 1.85
N LYS A 141 16.69 24.53 2.91
CA LYS A 141 16.24 25.94 2.85
C LYS A 141 17.38 26.97 2.73
N ARG A 142 18.64 26.57 2.97
CA ARG A 142 19.81 27.45 2.94
C ARG A 142 20.55 27.50 1.60
N THR A 143 20.03 26.87 0.55
CA THR A 143 20.71 26.76 -0.76
C THR A 143 19.88 27.37 -1.91
N SER A 144 18.92 28.22 -1.58
CA SER A 144 18.07 28.93 -2.55
C SER A 144 18.06 30.44 -2.27
N GLU A 145 19.24 31.00 -2.05
CA GLU A 145 19.53 32.44 -2.08
C GLU A 145 20.73 32.67 -2.99
#